data_AF-A0A1H7XN53-F1
#
_entry.id   AF-A0A1H7XN53-F1
#
_cell.length_a   1.000
_cell.length_b   1.000
_cell.length_c   1.000
_cell.angle_alpha   90.00
_cell.angle_beta   90.00
_cell.angle_gamma   90.00
#
_symmetry.space_group_name_H-M   'P 1'
#
loop_
_entity.id
_entity.type
_entity.pdbx_description
1 polymer ?
#
loop_
_entity_poly.entity_id
_entity_poly.type
_entity_poly.pdbx_seq_one_letter_code
_entity_poly.pdbx_strand_id
1 'polypeptide(L)' 'MWKIKQFFDGDFGCEELAPGERPKVSVTLENEEGQTKFVSVEDAWLIDRGLNIGDVWPAE' A
#
# COMPACT_ATOMS: atom_id res chain seq x y z
N MET A 1 -2.32 5.63 -16.01
CA MET A 1 -2.69 6.06 -14.64
C MET A 1 -2.61 4.85 -13.71
N TRP A 2 -2.07 4.97 -12.50
CA TRP A 2 -1.97 3.82 -11.58
C TRP A 2 -3.13 3.87 -10.60
N LYS A 3 -3.84 2.76 -10.44
CA LYS A 3 -4.95 2.64 -9.51
C LYS A 3 -4.61 1.61 -8.45
N ILE A 4 -5.04 1.86 -7.23
CA ILE A 4 -4.88 0.91 -6.13
C ILE A 4 -5.78 -0.28 -6.42
N LYS A 5 -5.17 -1.44 -6.64
CA LYS A 5 -5.89 -2.70 -6.84
C LYS A 5 -6.13 -3.41 -5.51
N GLN A 6 -5.15 -3.41 -4.62
CA GLN A 6 -5.23 -4.12 -3.36
C GLN A 6 -4.24 -3.55 -2.34
N PHE A 7 -4.64 -3.52 -1.07
CA PHE A 7 -3.71 -3.30 0.04
C PHE A 7 -3.29 -4.64 0.63
N PHE A 8 -2.00 -4.77 0.87
CA PHE A 8 -1.39 -5.90 1.54
C PHE A 8 -0.82 -5.36 2.85
N ASP A 9 -1.59 -5.47 3.92
CA ASP A 9 -1.02 -5.36 5.26
C ASP A 9 -0.02 -6.50 5.38
N GLY A 10 1.26 -6.15 5.48
CA GLY A 10 2.37 -7.09 5.39
C GLY A 10 2.48 -7.95 6.64
N ASP A 11 1.46 -8.75 6.95
CA ASP A 11 1.46 -9.74 8.03
C ASP A 11 1.95 -11.10 7.49
N PHE A 12 2.92 -11.10 6.57
CA PHE A 12 3.53 -12.33 6.03
C PHE A 12 4.66 -12.86 6.93
N GLY A 13 4.57 -12.58 8.23
CA GLY A 13 5.53 -12.98 9.24
C GLY A 13 4.98 -12.58 10.61
N CYS A 14 4.60 -13.59 11.39
CA CYS A 14 4.30 -13.49 12.80
C CYS A 14 5.59 -13.17 13.57
N GLU A 15 6.15 -11.98 13.35
CA GLU A 15 7.16 -11.35 14.19
C GLU A 15 6.48 -10.09 14.71
N GLU A 16 6.03 -10.15 15.96
CA GLU A 16 5.46 -9.03 16.71
C GLU A 16 6.24 -7.76 16.35
N LEU A 17 5.58 -6.82 15.66
CA LEU A 17 6.14 -5.51 15.33
C LEU A 17 6.87 -5.00 16.57
N ALA A 18 8.20 -4.86 16.47
CA ALA A 18 9.00 -4.44 17.61
C ALA A 18 8.43 -3.12 18.14
N PRO A 19 8.40 -2.91 19.47
CA PRO A 19 7.80 -1.70 20.04
C PRO A 19 8.53 -0.45 19.50
N GLY A 20 7.87 0.28 18.60
CA GLY A 20 8.41 1.47 17.93
C GLY A 20 8.55 1.37 16.41
N GLU A 21 8.36 0.20 15.79
CA GLU A 21 8.27 0.11 14.33
C GLU A 21 6.90 0.56 13.83
N ARG A 22 6.91 1.38 12.78
CA ARG A 22 5.69 1.85 12.13
C ARG A 22 5.21 0.78 11.15
N PRO A 23 3.93 0.37 11.21
CA PRO A 23 3.40 -0.61 10.29
C PRO A 23 3.53 -0.10 8.85
N LYS A 24 4.13 -0.93 7.99
CA LYS A 24 4.23 -0.68 6.56
C LYS A 24 3.33 -1.65 5.85
N VAL A 25 2.62 -1.13 4.87
CA VAL A 25 1.73 -1.93 4.03
C VAL A 25 2.21 -1.85 2.60
N SER A 26 2.08 -2.96 1.89
CA SER A 26 2.41 -3.06 0.48
C SER A 26 1.16 -2.88 -0.34
N VAL A 27 1.13 -1.87 -1.19
CA VAL A 27 0.00 -1.57 -2.05
C VAL A 27 0.28 -2.13 -3.44
N THR A 28 -0.64 -2.95 -3.93
CA THR A 28 -0.65 -3.43 -5.30
C THR A 28 -1.39 -2.41 -6.14
N LEU A 29 -0.71 -1.85 -7.14
CA LEU A 29 -1.26 -0.92 -8.11
C LEU A 29 -1.41 -1.61 -9.45
N GLU A 30 -2.43 -1.25 -10.20
CA GLU A 30 -2.68 -1.72 -11.56
C GLU A 30 -2.89 -0.53 -12.49
N ASN A 31 -2.38 -0.61 -13.71
CA ASN A 31 -2.66 0.34 -14.77
C ASN A 31 -3.64 -0.23 -15.81
N GLU A 32 -4.04 0.63 -16.74
CA GLU A 32 -4.96 0.27 -17.83
C GLU A 32 -4.37 -0.73 -18.83
N GLU A 33 -3.04 -0.87 -18.86
CA GLU A 33 -2.33 -1.86 -19.70
C GLU A 33 -2.29 -3.25 -19.04
N GLY A 34 -2.84 -3.41 -17.83
CA GLY A 34 -2.82 -4.65 -17.06
C GLY A 34 -1.46 -4.91 -16.36
N GLN A 35 -0.58 -3.92 -16.32
CA GLN A 35 0.65 -3.99 -15.54
C GLN A 35 0.32 -3.76 -14.07
N THR A 36 0.90 -4.60 -13.22
CA THR A 36 0.81 -4.46 -11.77
C THR A 36 2.15 -4.06 -11.18
N LYS A 37 2.13 -3.26 -10.12
CA LYS A 37 3.32 -2.94 -9.32
C LYS A 37 3.00 -3.01 -7.84
N PHE A 38 4.04 -3.20 -7.05
CA PHE A 38 3.96 -3.24 -5.59
C PHE A 38 4.76 -2.08 -5.03
N VAL A 39 4.15 -1.32 -4.13
CA VAL A 39 4.79 -0.19 -3.46
C VAL A 39 4.62 -0.34 -1.96
N SER A 40 5.69 -0.23 -1.20
CA SER A 40 5.64 -0.31 0.25
C SER A 40 5.61 1.09 0.83
N VAL A 41 4.54 1.42 1.55
CA VAL A 41 4.35 2.72 2.21
C VAL A 41 3.95 2.53 3.67
N GLU A 42 4.08 3.58 4.47
CA GLU A 42 3.58 3.58 5.85
C GLU A 42 2.05 3.53 5.86
N ASP A 43 1.46 2.73 6.74
CA ASP A 43 0.01 2.68 6.95
C ASP A 43 -0.57 4.07 7.24
N ALA A 44 0.06 4.80 8.16
CA ALA A 44 -0.32 6.16 8.52
C ALA A 44 -0.36 7.12 7.31
N TRP A 45 0.49 6.92 6.31
CA TRP A 45 0.51 7.75 5.10
C TRP A 45 -0.71 7.49 4.21
N LEU A 46 -1.18 6.24 4.13
CA LEU A 46 -2.40 5.90 3.41
C LEU A 46 -3.63 6.46 4.12
N ILE A 47 -3.67 6.36 5.45
CA ILE A 47 -4.76 6.87 6.29
C ILE A 47 -4.83 8.40 6.19
N ASP A 48 -3.69 9.09 6.30
CA ASP A 48 -3.59 10.55 6.18
C ASP A 48 -4.11 11.04 4.82
N ARG A 49 -3.82 10.30 3.75
CA ARG A 49 -4.29 10.61 2.40
C ARG A 49 -5.68 10.08 2.07
N GLY A 50 -6.26 9.24 2.93
CA GLY A 50 -7.56 8.60 2.69
C GLY A 50 -7.61 7.74 1.42
N LEU A 51 -6.50 7.08 1.07
CA LEU A 51 -6.41 6.26 -0.15
C LEU A 51 -7.15 4.93 0.01
N ASN A 52 -8.02 4.59 -0.94
CA ASN A 52 -8.80 3.35 -0.93
C ASN A 52 -8.57 2.51 -2.19
N ILE A 53 -9.10 1.28 -2.20
CA ILE A 53 -9.05 0.41 -3.38
C ILE A 53 -9.87 1.08 -4.49
N GLY A 54 -9.26 1.23 -5.67
CA GLY A 54 -9.81 1.94 -6.82
C GLY A 54 -9.33 3.38 -6.96
N ASP A 55 -8.74 3.96 -5.92
CA ASP A 55 -8.16 5.31 -5.99
C ASP A 55 -6.93 5.37 -6.88
N VAL A 56 -6.68 6.56 -7.39
CA VAL A 56 -5.49 6.84 -8.20
C VAL A 56 -4.29 7.02 -7.28
N TRP A 57 -3.24 6.26 -7.55
CA TRP A 57 -2.01 6.35 -6.80
C TRP A 57 -1.30 7.69 -7.06
N PRO A 58 -1.03 8.51 -6.03
CA PRO A 58 -0.51 9.86 -6.19
C PRO A 58 1.02 9.91 -6.33
N ALA A 59 1.63 8.96 -7.06
CA ALA A 59 3.08 9.00 -7.29
C ALA A 59 3.44 10.24 -8.11
N GLU A 60 3.95 11.26 -7.43
CA GLU A 60 4.68 12.39 -7.98
C GLU A 60 5.92 12.64 -7.12
#